data_AF-A0A9P7MC44-F1
#
_entry.id   AF-A0A9P7MC44-F1
#
_cell.length_a   1.000
_cell.length_b   1.000
_cell.length_c   1.000
_cell.angle_alpha   90.00
_cell.angle_beta   90.00
_cell.angle_gamma   90.00
#
_symmetry.space_group_name_H-M   'P 1'
#
loop_
_entity.id
_entity.type
_entity.pdbx_description
1 polymer ?
#
loop_
_entity_poly.entity_id
_entity_poly.type
_entity_poly.pdbx_seq_one_letter_code
_entity_poly.pdbx_strand_id
1 'polypeptide(L)'
;MSDSESITMRTPESGACALAFKVYITASDLKESAVLQALSRYHHGEIEDIVIERFDGLDTQEVIHIHRNSSHHEYGTHPTLLLILDSTDLEERGALLVSLNEYHGFDDALRLIPDLSIDFMSSLSASAEGWYTLRLDVPDEKTAATPFRWFALYKASSQRGTFNEAVVAMNRGVQEAGVAGPDRESGVEELPRIYTAARGRQRSLDQIIDDHPFFAETRGVDPDHFAVIDGEYRKKGALIVQVSPERDSFRCKGDVAGEILRWIFINFMTWDEAKAIAWGL
;
A
#
# COMPACT_ATOMS: atom_id res chain seq x y z
N MET A 1 -40.72 12.42 55.24
CA MET A 1 -40.67 11.06 54.67
C MET A 1 -40.73 11.26 53.18
N SER A 2 -39.56 11.21 52.54
CA SER A 2 -39.36 11.58 51.14
C SER A 2 -38.87 10.32 50.44
N ASP A 3 -39.73 9.70 49.64
CA ASP A 3 -39.39 8.54 48.83
C ASP A 3 -38.75 9.04 47.53
N SER A 4 -37.44 8.88 47.43
CA SER A 4 -36.68 9.01 46.18
C SER A 4 -36.32 7.60 45.74
N GLU A 5 -37.15 7.01 44.89
CA GLU A 5 -36.78 5.75 44.22
C GLU A 5 -35.71 6.06 43.18
N SER A 6 -34.50 5.60 43.49
CA SER A 6 -33.32 5.64 42.64
C SER A 6 -33.58 4.86 41.36
N ILE A 7 -33.63 5.55 40.22
CA ILE A 7 -33.48 4.96 38.90
C ILE A 7 -32.07 4.37 38.86
N THR A 8 -31.96 3.05 38.97
CA THR A 8 -30.71 2.34 38.70
C THR A 8 -30.45 2.45 37.20
N MET A 9 -29.62 3.42 36.80
CA MET A 9 -29.02 3.39 35.47
C MET A 9 -28.19 2.11 35.40
N ARG A 10 -28.64 1.16 34.57
CA ARG A 10 -27.79 0.07 34.13
C ARG A 10 -26.59 0.71 33.44
N THR A 11 -25.45 0.65 34.09
CA THR A 11 -24.15 0.80 33.44
C THR A 11 -24.14 -0.16 32.25
N PRO A 12 -23.76 0.28 31.04
CA PRO A 12 -23.50 -0.64 29.96
C PRO A 12 -22.41 -1.59 30.46
N GLU A 13 -22.70 -2.89 30.44
CA GLU A 13 -21.65 -3.90 30.56
C GLU A 13 -20.60 -3.57 29.50
N SER A 14 -19.34 -3.57 29.92
CA SER A 14 -18.20 -3.37 29.03
C SER A 14 -18.06 -4.57 28.09
N GLY A 15 -18.93 -4.65 27.09
CA GLY A 15 -18.67 -5.34 25.85
C GLY A 15 -18.14 -4.29 24.89
N ALA A 16 -16.85 -4.34 24.55
CA ALA A 16 -16.39 -3.66 23.34
C ALA A 16 -17.27 -4.21 22.22
N CYS A 17 -18.12 -3.36 21.63
CA CYS A 17 -18.89 -3.76 20.46
C CYS A 17 -17.84 -4.01 19.38
N ALA A 18 -17.61 -5.28 19.03
CA ALA A 18 -16.69 -5.62 17.96
C ALA A 18 -17.15 -4.85 16.71
N LEU A 19 -16.24 -4.05 16.15
CA LEU A 19 -16.55 -3.26 14.97
C LEU A 19 -16.42 -4.18 13.76
N ALA A 20 -17.46 -4.23 12.93
CA ALA A 20 -17.43 -4.93 11.67
C ALA A 20 -16.48 -4.26 10.68
N PHE A 21 -15.74 -5.08 9.94
CA PHE A 21 -14.86 -4.63 8.88
C PHE A 21 -15.62 -4.54 7.56
N LYS A 22 -15.40 -3.45 6.81
CA LYS A 22 -15.96 -3.32 5.46
C LYS A 22 -15.07 -4.03 4.44
N VAL A 23 -15.72 -4.83 3.61
CA VAL A 23 -15.11 -5.54 2.48
C VAL A 23 -15.76 -5.01 1.21
N TYR A 24 -14.99 -4.27 0.41
CA TYR A 24 -15.47 -3.66 -0.81
C TYR A 24 -15.10 -4.51 -2.03
N ILE A 25 -16.09 -4.81 -2.87
CA ILE A 25 -15.91 -5.50 -4.15
C ILE A 25 -16.01 -4.47 -5.27
N THR A 26 -14.93 -4.26 -6.01
CA THR A 26 -14.93 -3.36 -7.18
C THR A 26 -14.80 -4.10 -8.51
N ALA A 27 -14.37 -5.37 -8.48
CA ALA A 27 -14.35 -6.23 -9.66
C ALA A 27 -15.77 -6.66 -10.09
N SER A 28 -16.19 -6.19 -11.28
CA SER A 28 -17.54 -6.42 -11.84
C SER A 28 -17.93 -7.90 -11.99
N ASP A 29 -16.98 -8.80 -12.17
CA ASP A 29 -17.26 -10.23 -12.34
C ASP A 29 -16.99 -11.06 -11.07
N LEU A 30 -16.52 -10.42 -9.99
CA LEU A 30 -16.24 -11.10 -8.73
C LEU A 30 -17.52 -11.33 -7.94
N LYS A 31 -17.85 -12.60 -7.70
CA LYS A 31 -19.04 -12.99 -6.94
C LYS A 31 -18.78 -12.93 -5.44
N GLU A 32 -19.76 -12.44 -4.69
CA GLU A 32 -19.74 -12.42 -3.22
C GLU A 32 -19.45 -13.80 -2.60
N SER A 33 -20.03 -14.87 -3.16
CA SER A 33 -19.76 -16.24 -2.68
C SER A 33 -18.29 -16.65 -2.82
N ALA A 34 -17.60 -16.17 -3.86
CA ALA A 34 -16.18 -16.44 -4.06
C ALA A 34 -15.33 -15.63 -3.08
N VAL A 35 -15.75 -14.39 -2.76
CA VAL A 35 -15.13 -13.57 -1.71
C VAL A 35 -15.24 -14.25 -0.36
N LEU A 36 -16.45 -14.63 0.06
CA LEU A 36 -16.67 -15.33 1.33
C LEU A 36 -15.82 -16.60 1.44
N GLN A 37 -15.78 -17.41 0.37
CA GLN A 37 -14.96 -18.61 0.33
C GLN A 37 -13.45 -18.31 0.45
N ALA A 38 -12.97 -17.24 -0.20
CA ALA A 38 -11.56 -16.86 -0.15
C ALA A 38 -11.16 -16.32 1.22
N LEU A 39 -12.02 -15.51 1.84
CA LEU A 39 -11.79 -14.98 3.19
C LEU A 39 -11.81 -16.10 4.24
N SER A 40 -12.59 -17.16 4.04
CA SER A 40 -12.73 -18.24 5.02
C SER A 40 -11.87 -19.47 4.72
N ARG A 41 -10.94 -19.41 3.76
CA ARG A 41 -10.25 -20.60 3.21
C ARG A 41 -9.50 -21.41 4.27
N TYR A 42 -8.83 -20.76 5.22
CA TYR A 42 -8.17 -21.41 6.36
C TYR A 42 -8.80 -21.10 7.72
N HIS A 43 -9.90 -20.34 7.75
CA HIS A 43 -10.65 -20.12 8.98
C HIS A 43 -11.59 -21.29 9.27
N HIS A 44 -11.51 -21.83 10.49
CA HIS A 44 -12.38 -22.92 10.96
C HIS A 44 -13.64 -22.43 11.70
N GLY A 45 -13.94 -21.13 11.65
CA GLY A 45 -15.12 -20.49 12.26
C GLY A 45 -15.84 -19.55 11.28
N GLU A 46 -17.02 -19.05 11.66
CA GLU A 46 -17.69 -17.98 10.91
C GLU A 46 -16.85 -16.71 11.00
N ILE A 47 -16.70 -15.98 9.88
CA ILE A 47 -16.16 -14.63 9.90
C ILE A 47 -17.28 -13.75 10.45
N GLU A 48 -17.36 -13.68 11.77
CA GLU A 48 -18.19 -12.71 12.46
C GLU A 48 -17.61 -11.31 12.15
N ASP A 49 -18.48 -10.30 12.02
CA ASP A 49 -18.07 -8.91 11.88
C ASP A 49 -17.43 -8.51 10.52
N ILE A 50 -17.96 -9.00 9.39
CA ILE A 50 -17.71 -8.40 8.06
C ILE A 50 -18.99 -7.90 7.39
N VAL A 51 -18.88 -6.76 6.70
CA VAL A 51 -19.95 -6.20 5.87
C VAL A 51 -19.44 -6.02 4.46
N ILE A 52 -20.02 -6.75 3.51
CA ILE A 52 -19.65 -6.68 2.09
C ILE A 52 -20.45 -5.59 1.39
N GLU A 53 -19.76 -4.72 0.67
CA GLU A 53 -20.37 -3.72 -0.21
C GLU A 53 -19.80 -3.82 -1.62
N ARG A 54 -20.61 -3.45 -2.62
CA ARG A 54 -20.25 -3.59 -4.02
C ARG A 54 -20.27 -2.24 -4.73
N PHE A 55 -19.15 -1.91 -5.37
CA PHE A 55 -18.95 -0.69 -6.14
C PHE A 55 -18.21 -1.00 -7.45
N ASP A 56 -18.96 -1.55 -8.41
CA ASP A 56 -18.40 -2.01 -9.68
C ASP A 56 -17.64 -0.91 -10.42
N GLY A 57 -16.38 -1.17 -10.72
CA GLY A 57 -15.52 -0.30 -11.53
C GLY A 57 -14.94 0.92 -10.83
N LEU A 58 -15.19 1.12 -9.53
CA LEU A 58 -14.51 2.18 -8.77
C LEU A 58 -13.07 1.80 -8.47
N ASP A 59 -12.19 2.80 -8.49
CA ASP A 59 -10.81 2.63 -8.04
C ASP A 59 -10.69 2.63 -6.50
N THR A 60 -9.49 2.30 -6.03
CA THR A 60 -9.19 2.20 -4.60
C THR A 60 -9.41 3.52 -3.85
N GLN A 61 -9.01 4.66 -4.41
CA GLN A 61 -9.11 5.94 -3.72
C GLN A 61 -10.56 6.46 -3.71
N GLU A 62 -11.35 6.18 -4.74
CA GLU A 62 -12.79 6.40 -4.74
C GLU A 62 -13.48 5.61 -3.63
N VAL A 63 -13.13 4.34 -3.45
CA VAL A 63 -13.63 3.50 -2.34
C VAL A 63 -13.21 4.07 -0.99
N ILE A 64 -11.97 4.52 -0.82
CA ILE A 64 -11.50 5.16 0.41
C ILE A 64 -12.29 6.44 0.70
N HIS A 65 -12.57 7.25 -0.32
CA HIS A 65 -13.39 8.45 -0.19
C HIS A 65 -14.82 8.12 0.25
N ILE A 66 -15.42 7.08 -0.34
CA ILE A 66 -16.72 6.57 0.08
C ILE A 66 -16.65 6.09 1.52
N HIS A 67 -15.67 5.28 1.91
CA HIS A 67 -15.53 4.78 3.27
C HIS A 67 -15.44 5.90 4.30
N ARG A 68 -14.67 6.96 4.00
CA ARG A 68 -14.56 8.16 4.87
C ARG A 68 -15.86 8.96 4.99
N ASN A 69 -16.60 9.08 3.89
CA ASN A 69 -17.84 9.86 3.84
C ASN A 69 -19.08 9.06 4.24
N SER A 70 -18.97 7.74 4.24
CA SER A 70 -19.96 6.83 4.79
C SER A 70 -19.98 7.12 6.26
N SER A 71 -20.95 7.94 6.67
CA SER A 71 -21.12 8.37 8.04
C SER A 71 -20.93 7.15 8.94
N HIS A 72 -19.95 7.15 9.84
CA HIS A 72 -19.76 6.14 10.89
C HIS A 72 -20.96 6.09 11.88
N HIS A 73 -22.14 6.53 11.44
CA HIS A 73 -23.45 6.44 12.05
C HIS A 73 -24.03 5.02 11.96
N GLU A 74 -23.44 4.14 11.15
CA GLU A 74 -23.58 2.70 11.35
C GLU A 74 -22.74 2.32 12.59
N TYR A 75 -23.37 2.41 13.78
CA TYR A 75 -22.80 1.87 15.01
C TYR A 75 -22.29 0.45 14.73
N GLY A 76 -20.98 0.24 14.83
CA GLY A 76 -20.37 -1.07 14.63
C GLY A 76 -19.59 -1.27 13.34
N THR A 77 -19.08 -0.23 12.65
CA THR A 77 -18.12 -0.39 11.55
C THR A 77 -16.73 0.16 11.91
N HIS A 78 -15.66 -0.54 11.51
CA HIS A 78 -14.28 -0.11 11.74
C HIS A 78 -13.95 1.12 10.87
N PRO A 79 -13.47 2.24 11.46
CA PRO A 79 -13.38 3.51 10.75
C PRO A 79 -12.11 3.70 9.90
N THR A 80 -11.09 2.88 10.12
CA THR A 80 -9.76 3.07 9.49
C THR A 80 -9.20 1.84 8.80
N LEU A 81 -9.84 0.68 8.92
CA LEU A 81 -9.36 -0.58 8.33
C LEU A 81 -10.45 -1.11 7.43
N LEU A 82 -10.08 -1.38 6.18
CA LEU A 82 -10.98 -1.91 5.17
C LEU A 82 -10.23 -2.85 4.22
N LEU A 83 -10.97 -3.73 3.58
CA LEU A 83 -10.46 -4.64 2.57
C LEU A 83 -11.08 -4.30 1.21
N ILE A 84 -10.27 -4.28 0.16
CA ILE A 84 -10.74 -4.05 -1.21
C ILE A 84 -10.36 -5.23 -2.09
N LEU A 85 -11.34 -5.79 -2.80
CA LEU A 85 -11.19 -6.86 -3.78
C LEU A 85 -11.52 -6.33 -5.17
N ASP A 86 -10.46 -6.06 -5.93
CA ASP A 86 -10.46 -5.41 -7.24
C ASP A 86 -10.12 -6.37 -8.40
N SER A 87 -9.98 -7.66 -8.10
CA SER A 87 -9.66 -8.69 -9.08
C SER A 87 -10.48 -9.94 -8.85
N THR A 88 -10.84 -10.65 -9.92
CA THR A 88 -11.40 -12.00 -9.83
C THR A 88 -10.36 -13.06 -9.45
N ASP A 89 -9.07 -12.76 -9.63
CA ASP A 89 -7.95 -13.64 -9.29
C ASP A 89 -7.52 -13.45 -7.83
N LEU A 90 -8.30 -14.00 -6.90
CA LEU A 90 -8.05 -13.86 -5.47
C LEU A 90 -6.82 -14.63 -4.97
N GLU A 91 -6.28 -15.56 -5.75
CA GLU A 91 -5.17 -16.41 -5.34
C GLU A 91 -3.80 -15.77 -5.64
N GLU A 92 -3.65 -15.21 -6.84
CA GLU A 92 -2.41 -14.53 -7.23
C GLU A 92 -2.46 -13.03 -6.92
N ARG A 93 -3.59 -12.36 -7.20
CA ARG A 93 -3.72 -10.92 -6.97
C ARG A 93 -4.13 -10.58 -5.54
N GLY A 94 -4.73 -11.50 -4.81
CA GLY A 94 -5.07 -11.29 -3.39
C GLY A 94 -6.07 -10.16 -3.14
N ALA A 95 -6.12 -9.69 -1.89
CA ALA A 95 -6.94 -8.58 -1.44
C ALA A 95 -6.06 -7.42 -0.95
N LEU A 96 -6.54 -6.20 -1.12
CA LEU A 96 -5.86 -4.99 -0.68
C LEU A 96 -6.35 -4.60 0.71
N LEU A 97 -5.54 -4.88 1.72
CA LEU A 97 -5.76 -4.41 3.09
C LEU A 97 -5.32 -2.96 3.17
N VAL A 98 -6.27 -2.06 3.38
CA VAL A 98 -6.03 -0.63 3.48
C VAL A 98 -6.11 -0.21 4.94
N SER A 99 -5.15 0.62 5.34
CA SER A 99 -5.17 1.30 6.63
C SER A 99 -5.11 2.81 6.44
N LEU A 100 -6.08 3.49 7.04
CA LEU A 100 -6.28 4.93 6.93
C LEU A 100 -5.63 5.64 8.11
N ASN A 101 -5.01 6.79 7.83
CA ASN A 101 -4.31 7.63 8.80
C ASN A 101 -3.05 6.98 9.39
N GLU A 102 -2.20 6.40 8.54
CA GLU A 102 -0.95 5.83 9.01
C GLU A 102 -0.01 6.86 9.64
N TYR A 103 0.90 6.35 10.48
CA TYR A 103 1.88 7.16 11.19
C TYR A 103 2.75 8.01 10.26
N HIS A 104 2.82 7.67 8.97
CA HIS A 104 3.60 8.35 7.96
C HIS A 104 2.87 9.51 7.26
N GLY A 105 1.65 9.83 7.69
CA GLY A 105 0.89 10.98 7.21
C GLY A 105 0.19 10.77 5.86
N PHE A 106 0.13 9.53 5.38
CA PHE A 106 -0.62 9.12 4.19
C PHE A 106 -1.42 7.87 4.53
N ASP A 107 -2.46 7.56 3.76
CA ASP A 107 -3.07 6.23 3.81
C ASP A 107 -2.07 5.21 3.22
N ASP A 108 -2.20 3.95 3.62
CA ASP A 108 -1.33 2.88 3.16
C ASP A 108 -2.12 1.62 2.88
N ALA A 109 -1.50 0.70 2.16
CA ALA A 109 -2.06 -0.60 1.91
C ALA A 109 -0.99 -1.67 1.75
N LEU A 110 -1.37 -2.90 2.11
CA LEU A 110 -0.63 -4.13 1.81
C LEU A 110 -1.54 -5.03 0.98
N ARG A 111 -0.96 -5.76 0.02
CA ARG A 111 -1.72 -6.74 -0.76
C ARG A 111 -1.39 -8.15 -0.32
N LEU A 112 -2.39 -8.84 0.21
CA LEU A 112 -2.23 -10.07 0.97
C LEU A 112 -3.20 -11.15 0.49
N ILE A 113 -3.02 -12.37 0.98
CA ILE A 113 -4.01 -13.42 0.78
C ILE A 113 -5.31 -13.01 1.50
N PRO A 114 -6.49 -13.20 0.91
CA PRO A 114 -7.74 -12.70 1.50
C PRO A 114 -8.00 -13.18 2.93
N ASP A 115 -7.70 -14.44 3.25
CA ASP A 115 -7.85 -14.98 4.61
C ASP A 115 -6.88 -14.35 5.61
N LEU A 116 -5.58 -14.29 5.28
CA LEU A 116 -4.57 -13.62 6.10
C LEU A 116 -4.92 -12.14 6.34
N SER A 117 -5.57 -11.50 5.38
CA SER A 117 -6.02 -10.11 5.53
C SER A 117 -6.99 -9.95 6.70
N ILE A 118 -7.89 -10.92 6.93
CA ILE A 118 -8.86 -10.90 8.03
C ILE A 118 -8.16 -11.09 9.38
N ASP A 119 -7.19 -12.02 9.45
CA ASP A 119 -6.36 -12.22 10.65
C ASP A 119 -5.62 -10.93 11.02
N PHE A 120 -4.99 -10.28 10.04
CA PHE A 120 -4.29 -9.02 10.28
C PHE A 120 -5.21 -7.86 10.63
N MET A 121 -6.38 -7.73 9.99
CA MET A 121 -7.37 -6.72 10.39
C MET A 121 -7.79 -6.88 11.84
N SER A 122 -8.04 -8.12 12.26
CA SER A 122 -8.40 -8.45 13.64
C SER A 122 -7.27 -8.09 14.60
N SER A 123 -6.03 -8.49 14.28
CA SER A 123 -4.82 -8.20 15.06
C SER A 123 -4.55 -6.70 15.20
N LEU A 124 -4.64 -5.94 14.09
CA LEU A 124 -4.48 -4.48 14.06
C LEU A 124 -5.55 -3.78 14.88
N SER A 125 -6.83 -4.16 14.76
CA SER A 125 -7.91 -3.52 15.52
C SER A 125 -7.78 -3.78 17.03
N ALA A 126 -7.30 -4.96 17.41
CA ALA A 126 -7.02 -5.31 18.79
C ALA A 126 -5.72 -4.65 19.32
N SER A 127 -4.98 -3.93 18.46
CA SER A 127 -3.65 -3.37 18.75
C SER A 127 -2.64 -4.44 19.21
N ALA A 128 -2.84 -5.68 18.77
CA ALA A 128 -1.95 -6.81 19.06
C ALA A 128 -0.67 -6.75 18.20
N GLU A 129 -0.82 -6.29 16.96
CA GLU A 129 0.28 -5.97 16.04
C GLU A 129 0.14 -4.53 15.54
N GLY A 130 1.27 -3.92 15.18
CA GLY A 130 1.30 -2.59 14.57
C GLY A 130 1.47 -2.67 13.06
N TRP A 131 0.91 -1.69 12.34
CA TRP A 131 1.04 -1.59 10.88
C TRP A 131 2.50 -1.68 10.42
N TYR A 132 3.41 -0.99 11.12
CA TYR A 132 4.85 -1.05 10.86
C TYR A 132 5.41 -2.49 10.83
N THR A 133 4.97 -3.36 11.74
CA THR A 133 5.43 -4.75 11.79
C THR A 133 4.96 -5.52 10.55
N LEU A 134 3.71 -5.34 10.13
CA LEU A 134 3.17 -5.99 8.93
C LEU A 134 3.90 -5.55 7.66
N ARG A 135 4.39 -4.30 7.64
CA ARG A 135 5.17 -3.78 6.51
C ARG A 135 6.54 -4.45 6.37
N LEU A 136 7.12 -5.02 7.42
CA LEU A 136 8.42 -5.71 7.29
C LEU A 136 8.37 -6.87 6.28
N ASP A 137 7.18 -7.44 6.05
CA ASP A 137 6.92 -8.53 5.11
C ASP A 137 6.53 -8.05 3.68
N VAL A 138 6.67 -6.75 3.37
CA VAL A 138 6.37 -6.16 2.05
C VAL A 138 6.90 -6.95 0.81
N PRO A 139 8.11 -7.55 0.78
CA PRO A 139 8.52 -8.31 -0.41
C PRO A 139 7.64 -9.55 -0.70
N ASP A 140 6.87 -10.04 0.28
CA ASP A 140 6.04 -11.26 0.17
C ASP A 140 4.57 -10.95 -0.20
N GLU A 141 4.27 -9.72 -0.63
CA GLU A 141 2.92 -9.31 -1.03
C GLU A 141 2.40 -10.03 -2.28
N LYS A 142 1.09 -10.28 -2.26
CA LYS A 142 0.35 -10.85 -3.39
C LYS A 142 0.25 -9.83 -4.52
N THR A 143 0.96 -10.09 -5.61
CA THR A 143 0.89 -9.26 -6.81
C THR A 143 0.86 -10.16 -8.03
N ALA A 144 0.13 -9.75 -9.07
CA ALA A 144 -0.01 -10.53 -10.31
C ALA A 144 1.35 -10.75 -11.02
N ALA A 145 2.37 -9.97 -10.65
CA ALA A 145 3.75 -10.15 -11.06
C ALA A 145 4.57 -10.61 -9.85
N THR A 146 4.67 -11.93 -9.67
CA THR A 146 5.52 -12.65 -8.69
C THR A 146 6.75 -11.85 -8.25
N PRO A 147 7.00 -11.63 -6.95
CA PRO A 147 7.99 -10.65 -6.53
C PRO A 147 9.41 -11.18 -6.71
N PHE A 148 10.13 -10.66 -7.69
CA PHE A 148 11.59 -10.49 -7.60
C PHE A 148 11.96 -9.11 -8.14
N ARG A 149 12.90 -8.44 -7.47
CA ARG A 149 13.57 -7.15 -7.82
C ARG A 149 12.71 -5.90 -8.09
N TRP A 150 11.38 -6.00 -8.17
CA TRP A 150 10.34 -4.97 -8.26
C TRP A 150 10.67 -3.84 -9.24
N PHE A 151 11.45 -2.83 -8.85
CA PHE A 151 11.70 -1.66 -9.70
C PHE A 151 13.18 -1.45 -10.01
N ALA A 152 13.46 -1.05 -11.25
CA ALA A 152 14.78 -0.55 -11.59
C ALA A 152 14.98 0.87 -11.05
N LEU A 153 16.18 1.12 -10.50
CA LEU A 153 16.64 2.47 -10.16
C LEU A 153 17.85 2.82 -11.03
N TYR A 154 17.67 3.73 -11.99
CA TYR A 154 18.69 4.12 -12.95
C TYR A 154 19.48 5.33 -12.49
N LYS A 155 20.77 5.30 -12.81
CA LYS A 155 21.65 6.45 -12.73
C LYS A 155 21.72 7.12 -14.10
N ALA A 156 21.07 8.28 -14.24
CA ALA A 156 21.26 9.15 -15.39
C ALA A 156 22.45 10.06 -15.13
N SER A 157 22.27 11.37 -14.95
CA SER A 157 23.35 12.37 -14.81
C SER A 157 23.88 12.61 -13.40
N SER A 158 23.48 11.81 -12.41
CA SER A 158 23.89 12.02 -11.03
C SER A 158 25.33 11.54 -10.74
N GLN A 159 25.95 12.16 -9.75
CA GLN A 159 27.21 11.66 -9.21
C GLN A 159 27.01 10.28 -8.56
N ARG A 160 28.08 9.45 -8.57
CA ARG A 160 28.02 8.09 -7.99
C ARG A 160 27.64 8.09 -6.51
N GLY A 161 28.15 9.04 -5.73
CA GLY A 161 27.80 9.18 -4.31
C GLY A 161 26.31 9.42 -4.12
N THR A 162 25.76 10.42 -4.82
CA THR A 162 24.33 10.75 -4.81
C THR A 162 23.45 9.58 -5.24
N PHE A 163 23.88 8.81 -6.24
CA PHE A 163 23.14 7.62 -6.67
C PHE A 163 23.10 6.55 -5.58
N ASN A 164 24.23 6.26 -4.93
CA ASN A 164 24.27 5.26 -3.86
C ASN A 164 23.43 5.69 -2.64
N GLU A 165 23.49 6.98 -2.27
CA GLU A 165 22.62 7.56 -1.24
C GLU A 165 21.14 7.39 -1.61
N ALA A 166 20.78 7.68 -2.86
CA ALA A 166 19.41 7.53 -3.34
C ALA A 166 18.94 6.07 -3.34
N VAL A 167 19.78 5.09 -3.69
CA VAL A 167 19.41 3.66 -3.62
C VAL A 167 19.02 3.27 -2.19
N VAL A 168 19.75 3.77 -1.19
CA VAL A 168 19.44 3.52 0.23
C VAL A 168 18.16 4.25 0.63
N ALA A 169 18.01 5.52 0.26
CA ALA A 169 16.82 6.31 0.59
C ALA A 169 15.54 5.73 -0.03
N MET A 170 15.58 5.34 -1.31
CA MET A 170 14.42 4.77 -2.02
C MET A 170 13.99 3.44 -1.39
N ASN A 171 14.92 2.53 -1.05
CA ASN A 171 14.54 1.27 -0.39
C ASN A 171 14.07 1.46 1.05
N ARG A 172 14.66 2.41 1.78
CA ARG A 172 14.21 2.76 3.13
C ARG A 172 12.81 3.37 3.13
N GLY A 173 12.50 4.17 2.11
CA GLY A 173 11.21 4.80 1.93
C GLY A 173 10.05 3.82 2.01
N VAL A 174 10.23 2.60 1.51
CA VAL A 174 9.28 1.47 1.52
C VAL A 174 8.85 1.01 2.92
N GLN A 175 9.56 1.41 3.96
CA GLN A 175 9.34 0.93 5.32
C GLN A 175 9.19 2.10 6.30
N GLU A 176 9.93 3.18 6.05
CA GLU A 176 10.07 4.30 6.96
C GLU A 176 9.58 5.62 6.35
N ALA A 177 8.82 5.60 5.24
CA ALA A 177 8.18 6.82 4.75
C ALA A 177 7.47 7.50 5.93
N GLY A 178 7.64 8.82 6.09
CA GLY A 178 7.02 9.61 7.15
C GLY A 178 7.42 9.30 8.60
N VAL A 179 8.32 8.33 8.89
CA VAL A 179 8.88 8.14 10.24
C VAL A 179 9.91 9.24 10.53
N ALA A 180 9.56 10.16 11.44
CA ALA A 180 10.51 11.12 11.99
C ALA A 180 11.03 10.64 13.35
N GLY A 181 12.33 10.36 13.48
CA GLY A 181 12.92 10.04 14.79
C GLY A 181 14.41 9.66 14.78
N PRO A 182 15.11 9.76 15.93
CA PRO A 182 16.47 9.28 16.13
C PRO A 182 16.57 7.75 16.19
N ASP A 183 15.44 7.05 16.32
CA ASP A 183 15.31 5.58 16.26
C ASP A 183 15.35 5.04 14.83
N ARG A 184 16.10 5.73 13.95
CA ARG A 184 16.47 5.22 12.63
C ARG A 184 17.48 4.10 12.84
N GLU A 185 16.98 2.90 13.13
CA GLU A 185 17.83 1.74 13.30
C GLU A 185 18.66 1.51 12.02
N SER A 186 19.97 1.37 12.20
CA SER A 186 20.95 1.29 11.13
C SER A 186 20.91 -0.02 10.33
N GLY A 187 19.82 -0.78 10.40
CA GLY A 187 19.63 -2.12 9.84
C GLY A 187 19.25 -2.18 8.36
N VAL A 188 19.29 -1.06 7.62
CA VAL A 188 18.87 -0.98 6.20
C VAL A 188 19.61 -1.96 5.26
N GLU A 189 20.73 -2.54 5.69
CA GLU A 189 21.40 -3.59 4.93
C GLU A 189 20.66 -4.94 4.94
N GLU A 190 19.87 -5.24 5.96
CA GLU A 190 19.13 -6.49 6.15
C GLU A 190 17.67 -6.42 5.65
N LEU A 191 17.15 -5.22 5.40
CA LEU A 191 15.78 -5.07 4.90
C LEU A 191 15.65 -5.51 3.43
N PRO A 192 14.54 -6.18 3.08
CA PRO A 192 14.22 -6.51 1.71
C PRO A 192 14.24 -5.28 0.79
N ARG A 193 14.75 -5.46 -0.43
CA ARG A 193 14.95 -4.35 -1.39
C ARG A 193 14.03 -4.49 -2.58
N ILE A 194 13.17 -3.51 -2.79
CA ILE A 194 12.32 -3.43 -3.99
C ILE A 194 12.98 -2.59 -5.09
N TYR A 195 14.00 -1.78 -4.80
CA TYR A 195 14.73 -1.04 -5.83
C TYR A 195 16.06 -1.70 -6.17
N THR A 196 16.15 -2.18 -7.41
CA THR A 196 17.38 -2.72 -7.98
C THR A 196 18.16 -1.65 -8.72
N ALA A 197 19.36 -1.33 -8.22
CA ALA A 197 20.25 -0.39 -8.89
C ALA A 197 20.68 -0.89 -10.29
N ALA A 198 20.25 -0.20 -11.34
CA ALA A 198 20.70 -0.42 -12.70
C ALA A 198 22.10 0.21 -12.91
N ARG A 199 23.13 -0.52 -12.47
CA ARG A 199 24.52 -0.05 -12.51
C ARG A 199 25.05 -0.08 -13.95
N GLY A 200 25.42 1.10 -14.48
CA GLY A 200 25.95 1.23 -15.84
C GLY A 200 26.63 2.58 -16.10
N ARG A 201 27.05 2.78 -17.36
CA ARG A 201 27.48 4.10 -17.86
C ARG A 201 26.33 5.10 -17.78
N GLN A 202 26.68 6.38 -17.70
CA GLN A 202 25.72 7.48 -17.78
C GLN A 202 24.93 7.37 -19.09
N ARG A 203 23.60 7.45 -19.01
CA ARG A 203 22.68 7.44 -20.16
C ARG A 203 21.75 8.64 -20.08
N SER A 204 21.22 9.10 -21.22
CA SER A 204 20.12 10.04 -21.24
C SER A 204 18.82 9.36 -20.76
N LEU A 205 17.82 10.16 -20.39
CA LEU A 205 16.51 9.62 -20.02
C LEU A 205 15.89 8.82 -21.18
N ASP A 206 15.92 9.35 -22.40
CA ASP A 206 15.36 8.68 -23.58
C ASP A 206 16.01 7.30 -23.82
N GLN A 207 17.34 7.22 -23.68
CA GLN A 207 18.06 5.95 -23.79
C GLN A 207 17.64 4.96 -22.69
N ILE A 208 17.40 5.45 -21.47
CA ILE A 208 16.93 4.60 -20.37
C ILE A 208 15.52 4.08 -20.70
N ILE A 209 14.61 4.94 -21.14
CA ILE A 209 13.23 4.57 -21.49
C ILE A 209 13.24 3.51 -22.61
N ASP A 210 14.01 3.74 -23.67
CA ASP A 210 14.05 2.83 -24.82
C ASP A 210 14.70 1.47 -24.47
N ASP A 211 15.70 1.45 -23.60
CA ASP A 211 16.38 0.22 -23.15
C ASP A 211 15.63 -0.52 -22.02
N HIS A 212 14.69 0.15 -21.33
CA HIS A 212 14.10 -0.35 -20.09
C HIS A 212 13.34 -1.67 -20.27
N PRO A 213 12.46 -1.86 -21.29
CA PRO A 213 11.73 -3.11 -21.45
C PRO A 213 12.64 -4.34 -21.53
N PHE A 214 13.75 -4.24 -22.28
CA PHE A 214 14.72 -5.33 -22.39
C PHE A 214 15.48 -5.56 -21.07
N PHE A 215 15.84 -4.49 -20.36
CA PHE A 215 16.46 -4.60 -19.04
C PHE A 215 15.50 -5.25 -18.04
N ALA A 216 14.22 -4.87 -18.09
CA ALA A 216 13.18 -5.36 -17.21
C ALA A 216 12.95 -6.85 -17.36
N GLU A 217 12.80 -7.32 -18.60
CA GLU A 217 12.72 -8.75 -18.93
C GLU A 217 13.95 -9.52 -18.42
N THR A 218 15.15 -9.00 -18.66
CA THR A 218 16.41 -9.69 -18.26
C THR A 218 16.59 -9.74 -16.74
N ARG A 219 16.07 -8.75 -16.01
CA ARG A 219 16.30 -8.60 -14.58
C ARG A 219 15.11 -9.02 -13.73
N GLY A 220 13.98 -9.35 -14.36
CA GLY A 220 12.72 -9.59 -13.69
C GLY A 220 12.33 -8.39 -12.84
N VAL A 221 12.26 -7.19 -13.43
CA VAL A 221 11.69 -6.00 -12.77
C VAL A 221 10.49 -5.52 -13.59
N ASP A 222 9.71 -4.62 -13.01
CA ASP A 222 8.57 -3.99 -13.68
C ASP A 222 9.02 -3.39 -15.03
N PRO A 223 8.36 -3.74 -16.14
CA PRO A 223 8.72 -3.26 -17.48
C PRO A 223 8.09 -1.91 -17.82
N ASP A 224 7.09 -1.48 -17.06
CA ASP A 224 6.28 -0.31 -17.34
C ASP A 224 6.69 0.88 -16.47
N HIS A 225 7.28 0.63 -15.30
CA HIS A 225 7.62 1.66 -14.32
C HIS A 225 9.02 1.52 -13.74
N PHE A 226 9.70 2.66 -13.58
CA PHE A 226 11.00 2.73 -12.94
C PHE A 226 11.30 4.10 -12.36
N ALA A 227 12.42 4.20 -11.63
CA ALA A 227 12.89 5.46 -11.07
C ALA A 227 14.27 5.85 -11.63
N VAL A 228 14.51 7.16 -11.75
CA VAL A 228 15.77 7.73 -12.24
C VAL A 228 16.32 8.75 -11.25
N ILE A 229 17.62 8.65 -10.99
CA ILE A 229 18.40 9.63 -10.23
C ILE A 229 19.29 10.38 -11.20
N ASP A 230 19.04 11.68 -11.31
CA ASP A 230 19.76 12.61 -12.18
C ASP A 230 20.31 13.80 -11.38
N GLY A 231 20.87 14.79 -12.08
CA GLY A 231 21.45 15.98 -11.45
C GLY A 231 20.46 16.81 -10.61
N GLU A 232 19.16 16.69 -10.87
CA GLU A 232 18.12 17.44 -10.16
C GLU A 232 17.65 16.74 -8.88
N TYR A 233 18.07 15.50 -8.62
CA TYR A 233 17.59 14.66 -7.51
C TYR A 233 17.59 15.39 -6.16
N ARG A 234 18.68 16.09 -5.83
CA ARG A 234 18.77 16.79 -4.53
C ARG A 234 17.78 17.94 -4.36
N LYS A 235 17.34 18.54 -5.47
CA LYS A 235 16.42 19.70 -5.47
C LYS A 235 14.97 19.28 -5.69
N LYS A 236 14.75 18.27 -6.54
CA LYS A 236 13.42 17.88 -7.05
C LYS A 236 13.02 16.46 -6.69
N GLY A 237 13.91 15.66 -6.12
CA GLY A 237 13.65 14.26 -5.83
C GLY A 237 13.83 13.33 -7.03
N ALA A 238 13.49 12.06 -6.83
CA ALA A 238 13.58 11.04 -7.87
C ALA A 238 12.63 11.36 -9.02
N LEU A 239 13.02 11.03 -10.24
CA LEU A 239 12.11 11.04 -11.39
C LEU A 239 11.47 9.66 -11.48
N ILE A 240 10.16 9.60 -11.31
CA ILE A 240 9.35 8.39 -11.49
C ILE A 240 8.86 8.38 -12.93
N VAL A 241 9.02 7.25 -13.62
CA VAL A 241 8.81 7.14 -15.06
C VAL A 241 7.84 6.01 -15.36
N GLN A 242 6.90 6.28 -16.26
CA GLN A 242 6.00 5.32 -16.87
C GLN A 242 6.34 5.20 -18.36
N VAL A 243 6.45 3.97 -18.85
CA VAL A 243 6.69 3.64 -20.27
C VAL A 243 5.39 3.29 -20.98
N SER A 244 4.48 2.63 -20.26
CA SER A 244 3.20 2.09 -20.75
C SER A 244 2.09 2.39 -19.73
N PRO A 245 0.85 2.68 -20.17
CA PRO A 245 0.37 2.71 -21.56
C PRO A 245 0.82 3.95 -22.34
N GLU A 246 1.20 5.02 -21.65
CA GLU A 246 1.72 6.26 -22.24
C GLU A 246 3.03 6.66 -21.55
N ARG A 247 3.95 7.23 -22.32
CA ARG A 247 5.22 7.73 -21.75
C ARG A 247 4.95 8.98 -20.94
N ASP A 248 5.20 8.89 -19.64
CA ASP A 248 5.00 10.00 -18.73
C ASP A 248 6.00 9.94 -17.56
N SER A 249 6.16 11.05 -16.85
CA SER A 249 7.03 11.09 -15.67
C SER A 249 6.69 12.25 -14.74
N PHE A 250 6.97 12.06 -13.46
CA PHE A 250 6.84 13.11 -12.46
C PHE A 250 7.96 13.02 -11.42
N ARG A 251 8.11 14.10 -10.63
CA ARG A 251 9.12 14.18 -9.59
C ARG A 251 8.51 13.90 -8.24
N CYS A 252 9.14 13.04 -7.45
CA CYS A 252 8.73 12.73 -6.09
C CYS A 252 9.90 12.94 -5.13
N LYS A 253 9.66 13.71 -4.07
CA LYS A 253 10.66 14.03 -3.04
C LYS A 253 10.54 13.14 -1.81
N GLY A 254 11.63 13.10 -1.05
CA GLY A 254 11.66 12.45 0.25
C GLY A 254 11.48 10.94 0.16
N ASP A 255 11.18 10.35 1.32
CA ASP A 255 11.06 8.91 1.49
C ASP A 255 9.83 8.34 0.76
N VAL A 256 8.80 9.15 0.51
CA VAL A 256 7.60 8.79 -0.29
C VAL A 256 7.97 8.36 -1.71
N ALA A 257 9.07 8.86 -2.27
CA ALA A 257 9.54 8.42 -3.59
C ALA A 257 9.87 6.91 -3.61
N GLY A 258 10.21 6.33 -2.46
CA GLY A 258 10.40 4.89 -2.29
C GLY A 258 9.09 4.10 -2.35
N GLU A 259 7.97 4.68 -1.96
CA GLU A 259 6.68 4.00 -1.87
C GLU A 259 5.89 4.01 -3.16
N ILE A 260 5.99 5.12 -3.89
CA ILE A 260 4.98 5.48 -4.88
C ILE A 260 4.83 4.45 -6.00
N LEU A 261 5.92 3.83 -6.44
CA LEU A 261 5.87 2.76 -7.43
C LEU A 261 5.25 1.48 -6.88
N ARG A 262 5.50 1.15 -5.61
CA ARG A 262 4.85 0.01 -4.93
C ARG A 262 3.34 0.26 -4.83
N TRP A 263 2.91 1.45 -4.40
CA TRP A 263 1.49 1.79 -4.30
C TRP A 263 0.76 1.70 -5.65
N ILE A 264 1.38 2.15 -6.73
CA ILE A 264 0.85 1.96 -8.09
C ILE A 264 0.75 0.46 -8.42
N PHE A 265 1.82 -0.30 -8.18
CA PHE A 265 1.91 -1.72 -8.51
C PHE A 265 0.88 -2.60 -7.77
N ILE A 266 0.58 -2.28 -6.52
CA ILE A 266 -0.46 -2.98 -5.74
C ILE A 266 -1.88 -2.48 -6.03
N ASN A 267 -2.04 -1.53 -6.96
CA ASN A 267 -3.29 -0.85 -7.30
C ASN A 267 -3.92 -0.12 -6.11
N PHE A 268 -3.09 0.42 -5.22
CA PHE A 268 -3.54 1.29 -4.14
C PHE A 268 -3.87 2.69 -4.67
N MET A 269 -3.15 3.15 -5.69
CA MET A 269 -3.43 4.40 -6.38
C MET A 269 -3.13 4.30 -7.87
N THR A 270 -3.81 5.12 -8.64
CA THR A 270 -3.54 5.33 -10.06
C THR A 270 -2.30 6.20 -10.26
N TRP A 271 -1.81 6.23 -11.50
CA TRP A 271 -0.69 7.09 -11.88
C TRP A 271 -0.96 8.58 -11.65
N ASP A 272 -2.19 9.05 -11.90
CA ASP A 272 -2.55 10.46 -11.73
C ASP A 272 -2.69 10.85 -10.24
N GLU A 273 -3.18 9.94 -9.41
CA GLU A 273 -3.21 10.13 -7.95
C GLU A 273 -1.80 10.17 -7.35
N ALA A 274 -0.91 9.30 -7.83
CA ALA A 274 0.50 9.33 -7.48
C ALA A 274 1.14 10.69 -7.80
N LYS A 275 0.87 11.27 -8.99
CA LYS A 275 1.33 12.64 -9.31
C LYS A 275 0.77 13.68 -8.36
N ALA A 276 -0.52 13.59 -8.02
CA ALA A 276 -1.18 14.55 -7.14
C ALA A 276 -0.54 14.52 -5.74
N ILE A 277 -0.27 13.33 -5.20
CA ILE A 277 0.47 13.14 -3.95
C ILE A 277 1.86 13.74 -4.07
N ALA A 278 2.63 13.38 -5.10
CA ALA A 278 4.00 13.84 -5.27
C ALA A 278 4.11 15.37 -5.42
N TRP A 279 3.10 16.03 -6.01
CA TRP A 279 3.01 17.49 -6.11
C TRP A 279 2.69 18.15 -4.77
N GLY A 280 1.93 17.48 -3.91
CA GLY A 280 1.56 17.97 -2.58
C GLY A 280 2.71 17.99 -1.56
N LEU A 281 3.85 17.37 -1.88
CA LEU A 281 5.06 17.26 -1.04
C LEU A 281 6.10 18.37 -1.30
#